data_AF-A0AAV9ZGQ8-F1
#
_entry.id   AF-A0AAV9ZGQ8-F1
#
_cell.length_a   1.000
_cell.length_b   1.000
_cell.length_c   1.000
_cell.angle_alpha   90.00
_cell.angle_beta   90.00
_cell.angle_gamma   90.00
#
_symmetry.space_group_name_H-M   'P 1'
#
loop_
_entity.id
_entity.type
_entity.pdbx_description
1 polymer ?
#
loop_
_entity_poly.entity_id
_entity_poly.type
_entity_poly.pdbx_seq_one_letter_code
_entity_poly.pdbx_strand_id
1 'polypeptide(L)'
;MSLLDPHPSAQDVQRFSTILIVQSDTVRALLPVIFRLLDPTRIPQAQELDGLSDDILHNIELAHWATIGLFLLPRGPLEAGSDLWPRVLAWVYFFFTYEDFLPGVIDLLPPRGLYCGFMFFCFKLCENPDFKAILLATNKAPVLAMRAWTTYTKSGDYLEQALPFFVIHDFLVQSEYSSVEIMEGTYDGTSEVAHLVMVVCELAVPVSRTTKMGSRALELKYISFLSRALEIVRVIDVIHGQDELPFCRLCHTFIPLGFVEPIIVAGRQLSPLSQSKVTLEIRIVVWNCILLIDALCQGPSGHQVLRTAIQHGLLHILVAGATWIPLDEEIGNTMRRIIRDLLTPMTIFYHLLVDLRKAYGELKDVGLDTFPEDYQIREAWSGFTAALRVRLRHLDHFCSPEPRHQGLCANPECGCLVDRTDLRRCSACHSVLYCGKECQIVHWRSGHRETC
;
A
#
# COMPACT_ATOMS: atom_id res chain seq x y z
N MET A 1 -25.09 39.47 12.69
CA MET A 1 -26.13 40.03 11.80
C MET A 1 -25.57 40.39 10.42
N SER A 2 -24.34 40.90 10.26
CA SER A 2 -23.75 41.15 8.92
C SER A 2 -23.67 39.90 8.03
N LEU A 3 -23.42 38.72 8.61
CA LEU A 3 -23.44 37.44 7.88
C LEU A 3 -24.82 36.99 7.36
N LEU A 4 -25.91 37.64 7.80
CA LEU A 4 -27.26 37.39 7.30
C LEU A 4 -27.64 38.32 6.14
N ASP A 5 -26.75 39.25 5.78
CA ASP A 5 -26.89 40.09 4.60
C ASP A 5 -26.95 39.21 3.33
N PRO A 6 -27.82 39.51 2.35
CA PRO A 6 -27.77 38.84 1.04
C PRO A 6 -26.40 38.90 0.34
N HIS A 7 -25.57 39.89 0.65
CA HIS A 7 -24.23 40.09 0.07
C HIS A 7 -23.16 40.32 1.18
N PRO A 8 -22.75 39.27 1.91
CA PRO A 8 -21.76 39.41 2.98
C PRO A 8 -20.40 39.82 2.42
N SER A 9 -19.72 40.78 3.04
CA SER A 9 -18.42 41.26 2.55
C SER A 9 -17.32 40.19 2.68
N ALA A 10 -16.25 40.26 1.87
CA ALA A 10 -15.10 39.35 1.99
C ALA A 10 -14.50 39.31 3.42
N GLN A 11 -14.56 40.43 4.14
CA GLN A 11 -14.12 40.51 5.54
C GLN A 11 -15.06 39.78 6.51
N ASP A 12 -16.37 39.76 6.23
CA ASP A 12 -17.33 38.93 6.97
C ASP A 12 -17.04 37.43 6.76
N VAL A 13 -16.66 37.04 5.55
CA VAL A 13 -16.31 35.65 5.19
C VAL A 13 -15.03 35.17 5.88
N GLN A 14 -14.01 36.02 5.92
CA GLN A 14 -12.76 35.71 6.64
C GLN A 14 -12.99 35.62 8.16
N ARG A 15 -13.87 36.48 8.72
CA ARG A 15 -14.30 36.37 10.12
C ARG A 15 -15.11 35.09 10.35
N PHE A 16 -15.95 34.72 9.40
CA PHE A 16 -16.74 33.50 9.44
C PHE A 16 -15.87 32.24 9.48
N SER A 17 -14.85 32.14 8.63
CA SER A 17 -13.92 31.00 8.67
C SER A 17 -13.16 30.92 10.01
N THR A 18 -12.76 32.06 10.57
CA THR A 18 -12.12 32.14 11.89
C THR A 18 -13.08 31.71 13.01
N ILE A 19 -14.36 32.07 12.94
CA ILE A 19 -15.38 31.72 13.95
C ILE A 19 -15.69 30.22 13.94
N LEU A 20 -15.76 29.59 12.76
CA LEU A 20 -16.07 28.17 12.63
C LEU A 20 -15.00 27.25 13.26
N ILE A 21 -13.75 27.73 13.40
CA ILE A 21 -12.67 26.97 14.00
C ILE A 21 -12.81 26.86 15.53
N VAL A 22 -13.58 27.75 16.19
CA VAL A 22 -13.46 27.96 17.64
C VAL A 22 -14.62 27.39 18.48
N GLN A 23 -15.87 27.28 17.98
CA GLN A 23 -17.02 26.88 18.81
C GLN A 23 -18.11 26.07 18.07
N SER A 24 -18.48 24.89 18.58
CA SER A 24 -19.50 24.00 17.99
C SER A 24 -20.92 24.59 17.99
N ASP A 25 -21.30 25.33 19.04
CA ASP A 25 -22.66 25.90 19.16
C ASP A 25 -22.89 27.03 18.15
N THR A 26 -21.83 27.77 17.82
CA THR A 26 -21.86 28.84 16.82
C THR A 26 -22.10 28.29 15.43
N VAL A 27 -21.58 27.09 15.11
CA VAL A 27 -21.89 26.41 13.84
C VAL A 27 -23.38 26.17 13.69
N ARG A 28 -24.04 25.67 14.73
CA ARG A 28 -25.49 25.38 14.69
C ARG A 28 -26.29 26.65 14.40
N ALA A 29 -25.89 27.79 14.98
CA ALA A 29 -26.51 29.09 14.69
C ALA A 29 -26.24 29.59 13.26
N LEU A 30 -25.13 29.16 12.65
CA LEU A 30 -24.72 29.53 11.29
C LEU A 30 -25.22 28.56 10.20
N LEU A 31 -25.79 27.41 10.57
CA LEU A 31 -26.33 26.44 9.61
C LEU A 31 -27.25 27.08 8.56
N PRO A 32 -28.22 27.95 8.89
CA PRO A 32 -29.08 28.57 7.88
C PRO A 32 -28.29 29.39 6.83
N VAL A 33 -27.21 30.05 7.26
CA VAL A 33 -26.30 30.78 6.36
C VAL A 33 -25.56 29.81 5.45
N ILE A 34 -24.98 28.75 6.04
CA ILE A 34 -24.26 27.71 5.29
C ILE A 34 -25.18 27.06 4.24
N PHE A 35 -26.41 26.71 4.61
CA PHE A 35 -27.39 26.12 3.68
C PHE A 35 -27.69 27.04 2.49
N ARG A 36 -27.76 28.35 2.72
CA ARG A 36 -27.99 29.36 1.69
C ARG A 36 -26.75 29.61 0.83
N LEU A 37 -25.56 29.60 1.42
CA LEU A 37 -24.30 29.75 0.70
C LEU A 37 -24.02 28.54 -0.19
N LEU A 38 -24.36 27.35 0.28
CA LEU A 38 -24.18 26.09 -0.44
C LEU A 38 -25.40 25.67 -1.25
N ASP A 39 -26.31 26.59 -1.57
CA ASP A 39 -27.46 26.24 -2.41
C ASP A 39 -27.00 25.82 -3.82
N PRO A 40 -27.33 24.61 -4.32
CA PRO A 40 -26.90 24.15 -5.64
C PRO A 40 -27.39 25.04 -6.78
N THR A 41 -28.50 25.78 -6.59
CA THR A 41 -29.01 26.72 -7.59
C THR A 41 -28.10 27.93 -7.83
N ARG A 42 -27.11 28.14 -6.94
CA ARG A 42 -26.11 29.21 -7.06
C ARG A 42 -24.82 28.75 -7.75
N ILE A 43 -24.71 27.47 -8.11
CA ILE A 43 -23.57 26.96 -8.86
C ILE A 43 -23.66 27.51 -10.29
N PRO A 44 -22.65 28.24 -10.78
CA PRO A 44 -22.67 28.78 -12.13
C PRO A 44 -22.62 27.66 -13.17
N GLN A 45 -23.30 27.88 -14.28
CA GLN A 45 -23.25 27.01 -15.44
C GLN A 45 -21.90 27.18 -16.16
N ALA A 46 -21.48 26.16 -16.90
CA ALA A 46 -20.21 26.16 -17.63
C ALA A 46 -20.01 27.40 -18.52
N GLN A 47 -21.08 27.88 -19.16
CA GLN A 47 -21.08 29.05 -20.06
C GLN A 47 -20.82 30.37 -19.32
N GLU A 48 -21.14 30.43 -18.03
CA GLU A 48 -20.96 31.62 -17.20
C GLU A 48 -19.52 31.76 -16.68
N LEU A 49 -18.70 30.72 -16.86
CA LEU A 49 -17.27 30.75 -16.51
C LEU A 49 -16.45 31.48 -17.58
N ASP A 50 -16.94 31.56 -18.80
CA ASP A 50 -16.34 32.31 -19.91
C ASP A 50 -16.64 33.81 -19.75
N GLY A 51 -15.97 34.45 -18.80
CA GLY A 51 -16.19 35.87 -18.45
C GLY A 51 -16.86 36.05 -17.10
N LEU A 52 -16.33 35.39 -16.07
CA LEU A 52 -16.78 35.50 -14.67
C LEU A 52 -17.05 36.96 -14.27
N SER A 53 -18.31 37.26 -13.99
CA SER A 53 -18.67 38.53 -13.36
C SER A 53 -18.22 38.55 -11.89
N ASP A 54 -18.00 39.75 -11.34
CA ASP A 54 -17.60 39.92 -9.93
C ASP A 54 -18.60 39.25 -8.96
N ASP A 55 -19.90 39.27 -9.29
CA ASP A 55 -20.94 38.63 -8.48
C ASP A 55 -20.82 37.09 -8.48
N ILE A 56 -20.52 36.50 -9.63
CA ILE A 56 -20.32 35.05 -9.75
C ILE A 56 -19.05 34.66 -8.99
N LEU A 57 -17.96 35.41 -9.17
CA LEU A 57 -16.70 35.18 -8.47
C LEU A 57 -16.91 35.21 -6.95
N HIS A 58 -17.60 36.24 -6.47
CA HIS A 58 -17.93 36.39 -5.06
C HIS A 58 -18.79 35.24 -4.52
N ASN A 59 -19.77 34.76 -5.30
CA ASN A 59 -20.58 33.59 -4.92
C ASN A 59 -19.75 32.31 -4.80
N ILE A 60 -18.83 32.08 -5.75
CA ILE A 60 -17.91 30.94 -5.73
C ILE A 60 -17.02 31.01 -4.48
N GLU A 61 -16.45 32.18 -4.18
CA GLU A 61 -15.63 32.40 -2.98
C GLU A 61 -16.42 32.11 -1.70
N LEU A 62 -17.65 32.61 -1.59
CA LEU A 62 -18.51 32.37 -0.44
C LEU A 62 -18.80 30.89 -0.23
N ALA A 63 -19.15 30.17 -1.31
CA ALA A 63 -19.41 28.75 -1.25
C ALA A 63 -18.14 27.95 -0.89
N HIS A 64 -16.98 28.37 -1.41
CA HIS A 64 -15.70 27.75 -1.10
C HIS A 64 -15.37 27.86 0.39
N TRP A 65 -15.46 29.06 0.96
CA TRP A 65 -15.21 29.28 2.39
C TRP A 65 -16.23 28.59 3.29
N ALA A 66 -17.51 28.54 2.88
CA ALA A 66 -18.52 27.77 3.59
C ALA A 66 -18.20 26.27 3.59
N THR A 67 -17.74 25.75 2.46
CA THR A 67 -17.33 24.34 2.30
C THR A 67 -16.11 23.99 3.17
N ILE A 68 -15.04 24.79 3.11
CA ILE A 68 -13.86 24.61 3.97
C ILE A 68 -14.22 24.75 5.45
N GLY A 69 -15.04 25.76 5.77
CA GLY A 69 -15.52 26.00 7.12
C GLY A 69 -16.19 24.76 7.71
N LEU A 70 -17.03 24.06 6.94
CA LEU A 70 -17.63 22.78 7.33
C LEU A 70 -16.61 21.67 7.54
N PHE A 71 -15.61 21.59 6.67
CA PHE A 71 -14.58 20.54 6.73
C PHE A 71 -13.71 20.65 8.00
N LEU A 72 -13.43 21.87 8.43
CA LEU A 72 -12.62 22.16 9.60
C LEU A 72 -13.36 21.91 10.93
N LEU A 73 -14.68 21.71 10.92
CA LEU A 73 -15.47 21.54 12.15
C LEU A 73 -15.09 20.27 12.90
N PRO A 74 -14.64 20.33 14.17
CA PRO A 74 -14.20 19.15 14.92
C PRO A 74 -15.27 18.07 15.03
N ARG A 75 -16.52 18.52 15.18
CA ARG A 75 -17.73 17.70 15.17
C ARG A 75 -18.65 18.37 14.16
N GLY A 76 -18.78 17.78 12.97
CA GLY A 76 -19.73 18.29 11.99
C GLY A 76 -21.13 18.37 12.59
N PRO A 77 -22.05 19.17 12.00
CA PRO A 77 -23.45 19.17 12.38
C PRO A 77 -24.08 17.84 11.91
N LEU A 78 -23.75 16.74 12.58
CA LEU A 78 -24.18 15.38 12.23
C LEU A 78 -25.70 15.31 12.14
N GLU A 79 -26.44 16.09 12.93
CA GLU A 79 -27.91 16.14 12.85
C GLU A 79 -28.43 16.72 11.53
N ALA A 80 -27.68 17.60 10.86
CA ALA A 80 -28.06 18.25 9.60
C ALA A 80 -27.36 17.62 8.38
N GLY A 81 -26.51 16.62 8.59
CA GLY A 81 -25.62 16.13 7.54
C GLY A 81 -26.36 15.54 6.34
N SER A 82 -27.54 14.93 6.52
CA SER A 82 -28.28 14.32 5.40
C SER A 82 -28.79 15.37 4.40
N ASP A 83 -29.20 16.53 4.90
CA ASP A 83 -29.71 17.63 4.07
C ASP A 83 -28.58 18.53 3.55
N LEU A 84 -27.49 18.62 4.33
CA LEU A 84 -26.32 19.42 4.00
C LEU A 84 -25.39 18.71 3.00
N TRP A 85 -25.30 17.38 3.05
CA TRP A 85 -24.38 16.60 2.23
C TRP A 85 -24.59 16.79 0.71
N PRO A 86 -25.82 16.70 0.16
CA PRO A 86 -26.04 16.93 -1.27
C PRO A 86 -25.59 18.34 -1.73
N ARG A 87 -25.72 19.33 -0.84
CA ARG A 87 -25.31 20.73 -1.09
C ARG A 87 -23.79 20.86 -1.14
N VAL A 88 -23.11 20.32 -0.12
CA VAL A 88 -21.65 20.27 -0.06
C VAL A 88 -21.09 19.55 -1.27
N LEU A 89 -21.63 18.37 -1.60
CA LEU A 89 -21.13 17.56 -2.69
C LEU A 89 -21.28 18.24 -4.06
N ALA A 90 -22.40 18.94 -4.31
CA ALA A 90 -22.60 19.68 -5.55
C ALA A 90 -21.50 20.73 -5.77
N TRP A 91 -21.15 21.48 -4.72
CA TRP A 91 -20.06 22.46 -4.75
C TRP A 91 -18.69 21.82 -4.87
N VAL A 92 -18.41 20.74 -4.12
CA VAL A 92 -17.17 19.96 -4.27
C VAL A 92 -17.00 19.48 -5.71
N TYR A 93 -18.06 18.90 -6.30
CA TYR A 93 -18.02 18.46 -7.69
C TYR A 93 -17.74 19.60 -8.65
N PHE A 94 -18.37 20.76 -8.46
CA PHE A 94 -18.11 21.98 -9.24
C PHE A 94 -16.62 22.38 -9.15
N PHE A 95 -16.06 22.49 -7.95
CA PHE A 95 -14.66 22.88 -7.75
C PHE A 95 -13.69 21.91 -8.42
N PHE A 96 -13.96 20.59 -8.37
CA PHE A 96 -13.11 19.59 -9.01
C PHE A 96 -13.24 19.61 -10.54
N THR A 97 -14.44 19.88 -11.05
CA THR A 97 -14.71 19.86 -12.49
C THR A 97 -14.08 21.06 -13.19
N TYR A 98 -14.12 22.23 -12.54
CA TYR A 98 -13.70 23.50 -13.13
C TYR A 98 -12.43 24.08 -12.50
N GLU A 99 -11.62 23.27 -11.83
CA GLU A 99 -10.37 23.69 -11.18
C GLU A 99 -9.48 24.53 -12.11
N ASP A 100 -9.29 24.09 -13.35
CA ASP A 100 -8.46 24.77 -14.35
C ASP A 100 -9.03 26.12 -14.83
N PHE A 101 -10.34 26.34 -14.64
CA PHE A 101 -11.08 27.54 -15.06
C PHE A 101 -11.27 28.55 -13.93
N LEU A 102 -10.78 28.28 -12.72
CA LEU A 102 -10.87 29.17 -11.56
C LEU A 102 -9.52 29.82 -11.14
N PRO A 103 -8.62 30.24 -12.06
CA PRO A 103 -7.38 30.93 -11.67
C PRO A 103 -7.73 32.29 -11.04
N GLY A 104 -7.18 32.57 -9.84
CA GLY A 104 -7.45 33.77 -9.05
C GLY A 104 -8.31 33.54 -7.81
N VAL A 105 -9.38 32.73 -7.89
CA VAL A 105 -10.12 32.26 -6.69
C VAL A 105 -9.24 31.31 -5.88
N ILE A 106 -8.51 30.47 -6.60
CA ILE A 106 -7.62 29.44 -6.05
C ILE A 106 -6.37 30.06 -5.37
N ASP A 107 -5.97 31.28 -5.72
CA ASP A 107 -4.81 31.92 -5.11
C ASP A 107 -5.03 32.25 -3.63
N LEU A 108 -6.30 32.36 -3.19
CA LEU A 108 -6.67 32.57 -1.79
C LEU A 108 -6.55 31.29 -0.94
N LEU A 109 -6.64 30.10 -1.56
CA LEU A 109 -6.42 28.80 -0.93
C LEU A 109 -6.11 27.76 -2.02
N PRO A 110 -4.88 27.20 -2.05
CA PRO A 110 -4.51 26.25 -3.08
C PRO A 110 -5.47 25.05 -3.07
N PRO A 111 -5.73 24.40 -4.23
CA PRO A 111 -6.73 23.33 -4.34
C PRO A 111 -6.51 22.21 -3.32
N ARG A 112 -5.25 22.04 -2.91
CA ARG A 112 -4.83 21.23 -1.76
C ARG A 112 -5.73 21.41 -0.53
N GLY A 113 -6.01 22.64 -0.08
CA GLY A 113 -6.81 22.89 1.11
C GLY A 113 -8.23 22.33 1.01
N LEU A 114 -8.86 22.46 -0.16
CA LEU A 114 -10.18 21.91 -0.44
C LEU A 114 -10.13 20.37 -0.46
N TYR A 115 -9.12 19.78 -1.12
CA TYR A 115 -8.94 18.33 -1.18
C TYR A 115 -8.69 17.72 0.21
N CYS A 116 -7.79 18.31 0.99
CA CYS A 116 -7.53 17.92 2.37
C CYS A 116 -8.81 17.99 3.20
N GLY A 117 -9.49 19.14 3.13
CA GLY A 117 -10.70 19.37 3.90
C GLY A 117 -11.80 18.37 3.53
N PHE A 118 -11.99 18.10 2.23
CA PHE A 118 -12.95 17.13 1.75
C PHE A 118 -12.65 15.73 2.28
N MET A 119 -11.39 15.27 2.18
CA MET A 119 -11.01 13.96 2.70
C MET A 119 -11.17 13.87 4.22
N PHE A 120 -10.81 14.92 4.96
CA PHE A 120 -10.99 14.96 6.41
C PHE A 120 -12.46 14.98 6.81
N PHE A 121 -13.30 15.65 6.02
CA PHE A 121 -14.74 15.66 6.21
C PHE A 121 -15.35 14.29 5.94
N CYS A 122 -15.02 13.65 4.81
CA CYS A 122 -15.41 12.27 4.52
C CYS A 122 -14.96 11.32 5.63
N PHE A 123 -13.75 11.49 6.17
CA PHE A 123 -13.24 10.68 7.28
C PHE A 123 -14.14 10.79 8.52
N LYS A 124 -14.48 12.01 8.93
CA LYS A 124 -15.41 12.26 10.04
C LYS A 124 -16.81 11.70 9.77
N LEU A 125 -17.29 11.79 8.53
CA LEU A 125 -18.57 11.22 8.15
C LEU A 125 -18.56 9.69 8.24
N CYS A 126 -17.47 9.03 7.84
CA CYS A 126 -17.31 7.58 7.99
C CYS A 126 -17.30 7.10 9.45
N GLU A 127 -16.96 7.95 10.42
CA GLU A 127 -17.04 7.61 11.85
C GLU A 127 -18.49 7.43 12.34
N ASN A 128 -19.47 7.98 11.63
CA ASN A 128 -20.90 7.79 11.90
C ASN A 128 -21.51 6.81 10.89
N PRO A 129 -22.06 5.65 11.33
CA PRO A 129 -22.61 4.62 10.43
C PRO A 129 -23.69 5.13 9.47
N ASP A 130 -24.57 6.04 9.93
CA ASP A 130 -25.67 6.56 9.11
C ASP A 130 -25.12 7.45 7.99
N PHE A 131 -24.11 8.27 8.30
CA PHE A 131 -23.42 9.09 7.31
C PHE A 131 -22.56 8.30 6.36
N LYS A 132 -21.91 7.26 6.87
CA LYS A 132 -21.15 6.33 6.05
C LYS A 132 -22.06 5.74 4.97
N ALA A 133 -23.27 5.30 5.33
CA ALA A 133 -24.23 4.79 4.35
C ALA A 133 -24.62 5.85 3.30
N ILE A 134 -24.89 7.09 3.72
CA ILE A 134 -25.18 8.19 2.79
C ILE A 134 -24.00 8.45 1.85
N LEU A 135 -22.80 8.56 2.40
CA LEU A 135 -21.57 8.82 1.66
C LEU A 135 -21.30 7.71 0.62
N LEU A 136 -21.41 6.45 1.03
CA LEU A 136 -21.26 5.28 0.16
C LEU A 136 -22.37 5.19 -0.90
N ALA A 137 -23.60 5.61 -0.59
CA ALA A 137 -24.71 5.62 -1.55
C ALA A 137 -24.65 6.80 -2.54
N THR A 138 -23.84 7.82 -2.27
CA THR A 138 -23.87 9.04 -3.08
C THR A 138 -23.06 8.89 -4.36
N ASN A 139 -23.72 9.09 -5.50
CA ASN A 139 -23.11 9.03 -6.83
C ASN A 139 -21.88 9.95 -6.94
N LYS A 140 -20.78 9.39 -7.46
CA LYS A 140 -19.48 10.04 -7.68
C LYS A 140 -18.68 10.43 -6.43
N ALA A 141 -19.21 10.27 -5.22
CA ALA A 141 -18.45 10.56 -4.01
C ALA A 141 -17.16 9.72 -3.89
N PRO A 142 -17.14 8.40 -4.22
CA PRO A 142 -15.91 7.62 -4.25
C PRO A 142 -14.87 8.14 -5.25
N VAL A 143 -15.32 8.51 -6.46
CA VAL A 143 -14.46 9.04 -7.54
C VAL A 143 -13.82 10.37 -7.11
N LEU A 144 -14.62 11.27 -6.52
CA LEU A 144 -14.13 12.53 -5.98
C LEU A 144 -13.15 12.31 -4.83
N ALA A 145 -13.43 11.36 -3.92
CA ALA A 145 -12.52 11.04 -2.83
C ALA A 145 -11.18 10.51 -3.34
N MET A 146 -11.20 9.61 -4.33
CA MET A 146 -9.97 9.15 -4.99
C MET A 146 -9.21 10.28 -5.66
N ARG A 147 -9.87 11.14 -6.43
CA ARG A 147 -9.22 12.27 -7.07
C ARG A 147 -8.62 13.23 -6.03
N ALA A 148 -9.37 13.58 -4.99
CA ALA A 148 -8.90 14.42 -3.88
C ALA A 148 -7.65 13.83 -3.24
N TRP A 149 -7.69 12.52 -3.01
CA TRP A 149 -6.61 11.78 -2.41
C TRP A 149 -5.37 11.73 -3.31
N THR A 150 -5.51 11.46 -4.61
CA THR A 150 -4.36 11.47 -5.56
C THR A 150 -3.70 12.84 -5.68
N THR A 151 -4.49 13.93 -5.65
CA THR A 151 -3.92 15.28 -5.61
C THR A 151 -3.21 15.53 -4.28
N TYR A 152 -3.75 14.99 -3.19
CA TYR A 152 -3.19 15.16 -1.87
C TYR A 152 -1.87 14.43 -1.65
N THR A 153 -1.71 13.19 -2.13
CA THR A 153 -0.48 12.41 -1.99
C THR A 153 0.71 13.05 -2.70
N LYS A 154 0.47 13.74 -3.83
CA LYS A 154 1.49 14.50 -4.56
C LYS A 154 2.10 15.65 -3.74
N SER A 155 1.51 16.02 -2.60
CA SER A 155 1.96 17.13 -1.76
C SER A 155 3.05 16.78 -0.73
N GLY A 156 3.36 15.49 -0.51
CA GLY A 156 4.50 15.04 0.30
C GLY A 156 4.34 15.05 1.83
N ASP A 157 3.16 15.35 2.38
CA ASP A 157 2.92 15.29 3.83
C ASP A 157 2.35 13.93 4.29
N TYR A 158 3.21 13.01 4.70
CA TYR A 158 2.85 11.59 4.91
C TYR A 158 1.95 11.31 6.12
N LEU A 159 2.05 12.08 7.20
CA LEU A 159 1.30 11.80 8.44
C LEU A 159 -0.19 12.17 8.29
N GLU A 160 -0.46 13.26 7.59
CA GLU A 160 -1.82 13.67 7.29
C GLU A 160 -2.45 12.81 6.15
N GLN A 161 -1.64 12.14 5.32
CA GLN A 161 -2.09 11.17 4.29
C GLN A 161 -2.73 9.89 4.83
N ALA A 162 -2.49 9.56 6.10
CA ALA A 162 -3.08 8.38 6.70
C ALA A 162 -4.60 8.53 6.94
N LEU A 163 -5.13 9.71 7.22
CA LEU A 163 -6.58 9.87 7.48
C LEU A 163 -7.45 9.65 6.23
N PRO A 164 -7.13 10.27 5.06
CA PRO A 164 -7.82 10.02 3.80
C PRO A 164 -7.89 8.54 3.41
N PHE A 165 -6.87 7.77 3.79
CA PHE A 165 -6.75 6.36 3.47
C PHE A 165 -7.91 5.51 4.03
N PHE A 166 -8.44 5.84 5.21
CA PHE A 166 -9.59 5.12 5.76
C PHE A 166 -10.87 5.33 4.96
N VAL A 167 -11.06 6.53 4.43
CA VAL A 167 -12.18 6.87 3.56
C VAL A 167 -12.09 6.07 2.25
N ILE A 168 -10.90 6.05 1.65
CA ILE A 168 -10.66 5.29 0.41
C ILE A 168 -10.88 3.80 0.64
N HIS A 169 -10.36 3.24 1.73
CA HIS A 169 -10.62 1.87 2.12
C HIS A 169 -12.13 1.57 2.20
N ASP A 170 -12.87 2.40 2.91
CA ASP A 170 -14.31 2.21 3.09
C ASP A 170 -15.06 2.29 1.75
N PHE A 171 -14.68 3.19 0.85
CA PHE A 171 -15.22 3.24 -0.49
C PHE A 171 -14.90 1.99 -1.32
N LEU A 172 -13.64 1.55 -1.33
CA LEU A 172 -13.22 0.41 -2.14
C LEU A 172 -13.80 -0.92 -1.64
N VAL A 173 -13.93 -1.09 -0.32
CA VAL A 173 -14.38 -2.35 0.29
C VAL A 173 -15.90 -2.42 0.43
N GLN A 174 -16.57 -1.30 0.74
CA GLN A 174 -17.97 -1.31 1.17
C GLN A 174 -18.93 -0.69 0.17
N SER A 175 -18.45 0.01 -0.85
CA SER A 175 -19.36 0.61 -1.83
C SER A 175 -19.84 -0.42 -2.84
N GLU A 176 -21.08 -0.27 -3.32
CA GLU A 176 -21.63 -1.08 -4.42
C GLU A 176 -21.05 -0.66 -5.78
N TYR A 177 -20.20 0.37 -5.84
CA TYR A 177 -19.60 0.83 -7.09
C TYR A 177 -18.67 -0.23 -7.65
N SER A 178 -18.65 -0.33 -8.97
CA SER A 178 -17.52 -0.99 -9.58
C SER A 178 -16.31 -0.12 -9.28
N SER A 179 -15.35 -0.69 -8.60
CA SER A 179 -14.04 -0.11 -8.40
C SER A 179 -13.33 0.31 -9.70
N VAL A 180 -13.73 -0.24 -10.85
CA VAL A 180 -13.30 0.25 -12.17
C VAL A 180 -13.72 1.70 -12.33
N GLU A 181 -14.98 2.07 -12.04
CA GLU A 181 -15.45 3.46 -12.08
C GLU A 181 -14.70 4.35 -11.08
N ILE A 182 -14.34 3.79 -9.91
CA ILE A 182 -13.54 4.50 -8.89
C ILE A 182 -12.13 4.81 -9.42
N MET A 183 -11.53 3.88 -10.17
CA MET A 183 -10.17 3.97 -10.68
C MET A 183 -10.07 4.73 -12.01
N GLU A 184 -11.10 4.70 -12.86
CA GLU A 184 -11.16 5.44 -14.15
C GLU A 184 -11.00 6.96 -13.97
N GLY A 185 -11.34 7.50 -12.80
CA GLY A 185 -11.11 8.90 -12.46
C GLY A 185 -9.65 9.28 -12.19
N THR A 186 -8.72 8.32 -12.20
CA THR A 186 -7.30 8.52 -11.90
C THR A 186 -6.43 8.15 -13.10
N TYR A 187 -5.56 9.07 -13.55
CA TYR A 187 -4.82 8.98 -14.82
C TYR A 187 -3.82 7.79 -14.87
N ASP A 188 -3.52 7.13 -13.74
CA ASP A 188 -2.71 5.90 -13.63
C ASP A 188 -2.99 5.11 -12.33
N GLY A 189 -4.26 5.00 -11.91
CA GLY A 189 -4.63 4.66 -10.51
C GLY A 189 -3.93 3.49 -9.83
N THR A 190 -3.39 2.53 -10.57
CA THR A 190 -2.59 1.42 -10.01
C THR A 190 -1.28 1.91 -9.38
N SER A 191 -0.60 2.90 -9.98
CA SER A 191 0.67 3.42 -9.46
C SER A 191 0.46 4.31 -8.23
N GLU A 192 -0.60 5.13 -8.22
CA GLU A 192 -0.94 5.91 -7.03
C GLU A 192 -1.35 5.01 -5.86
N VAL A 193 -2.18 3.98 -6.09
CA VAL A 193 -2.51 3.04 -5.02
C VAL A 193 -1.27 2.26 -4.56
N ALA A 194 -0.39 1.86 -5.47
CA ALA A 194 0.85 1.22 -5.05
C ALA A 194 1.71 2.12 -4.17
N HIS A 195 1.86 3.39 -4.54
CA HIS A 195 2.55 4.39 -3.74
C HIS A 195 1.88 4.61 -2.37
N LEU A 196 0.56 4.55 -2.29
CA LEU A 196 -0.17 4.62 -1.02
C LEU A 196 0.18 3.50 -0.08
N VAL A 197 0.08 2.27 -0.57
CA VAL A 197 0.28 1.11 0.27
C VAL A 197 1.75 1.05 0.71
N MET A 198 2.67 1.51 -0.15
CA MET A 198 4.06 1.79 0.23
C MET A 198 4.16 2.78 1.39
N VAL A 199 3.58 3.98 1.27
CA VAL A 199 3.60 5.00 2.33
C VAL A 199 3.02 4.47 3.64
N VAL A 200 1.90 3.76 3.60
CA VAL A 200 1.28 3.17 4.80
C VAL A 200 2.18 2.10 5.43
N CYS A 201 2.83 1.27 4.61
CA CYS A 201 3.78 0.29 5.12
C CYS A 201 5.03 0.97 5.72
N GLU A 202 5.56 2.00 5.05
CA GLU A 202 6.71 2.77 5.54
C GLU A 202 6.39 3.49 6.86
N LEU A 203 5.19 4.03 7.04
CA LEU A 203 4.75 4.64 8.30
C LEU A 203 4.57 3.60 9.40
N ALA A 204 4.21 2.35 9.07
CA ALA A 204 4.07 1.27 10.04
C ALA A 204 5.43 0.76 10.58
N VAL A 205 6.51 0.83 9.79
CA VAL A 205 7.83 0.25 10.12
C VAL A 205 8.58 0.94 11.29
N PRO A 206 8.63 2.29 11.42
CA PRO A 206 9.33 2.97 12.51
C PRO A 206 8.64 2.84 13.87
N VAL A 207 7.32 2.67 13.88
CA VAL A 207 6.52 2.68 15.11
C VAL A 207 6.84 1.48 15.98
N SER A 208 7.07 0.32 15.38
CA SER A 208 7.52 -0.89 16.06
C SER A 208 8.94 -0.77 16.64
N ARG A 209 9.80 0.10 16.06
CA ARG A 209 11.19 0.31 16.50
C ARG A 209 11.32 1.37 17.61
N THR A 210 10.34 2.27 17.74
CA THR A 210 10.42 3.47 18.62
C THR A 210 9.57 3.36 19.88
N THR A 211 9.10 2.17 20.24
CA THR A 211 8.22 1.84 21.39
C THR A 211 8.79 2.12 22.80
N LYS A 212 9.78 3.00 22.94
CA LYS A 212 9.94 3.75 24.21
C LYS A 212 8.76 4.70 24.46
N MET A 213 7.95 5.07 23.46
CA MET A 213 6.67 5.76 23.66
C MET A 213 5.51 4.76 23.77
N GLY A 214 5.21 4.33 25.01
CA GLY A 214 4.25 3.27 25.34
C GLY A 214 2.76 3.60 25.18
N SER A 215 2.30 4.02 24.00
CA SER A 215 0.87 4.12 23.71
C SER A 215 0.40 2.94 22.86
N ARG A 216 -0.13 1.91 23.51
CA ARG A 216 -0.84 0.78 22.88
C ARG A 216 -1.91 1.22 21.87
N ALA A 217 -2.53 2.39 22.09
CA ALA A 217 -3.51 2.96 21.17
C ALA A 217 -2.91 3.36 19.82
N LEU A 218 -1.64 3.79 19.80
CA LEU A 218 -0.94 4.13 18.57
C LEU A 218 -0.61 2.87 17.77
N GLU A 219 -0.09 1.82 18.43
CA GLU A 219 0.17 0.52 17.80
C GLU A 219 -1.07 -0.07 17.13
N LEU A 220 -2.21 -0.07 17.82
CA LEU A 220 -3.49 -0.55 17.27
C LEU A 220 -3.95 0.24 16.05
N LYS A 221 -3.74 1.57 16.04
CA LYS A 221 -4.03 2.40 14.86
C LYS A 221 -3.18 1.99 13.67
N TYR A 222 -1.88 1.77 13.85
CA TYR A 222 -0.99 1.32 12.77
C TYR A 222 -1.32 -0.08 12.25
N ILE A 223 -1.67 -1.01 13.13
CA ILE A 223 -2.15 -2.34 12.72
C ILE A 223 -3.42 -2.19 11.87
N SER A 224 -4.35 -1.35 12.28
CA SER A 224 -5.56 -1.07 11.50
C SER A 224 -5.25 -0.44 10.14
N PHE A 225 -4.33 0.51 10.07
CA PHE A 225 -3.85 1.09 8.81
C PHE A 225 -3.29 0.03 7.87
N LEU A 226 -2.35 -0.78 8.34
CA LEU A 226 -1.72 -1.81 7.54
C LEU A 226 -2.71 -2.88 7.08
N SER A 227 -3.62 -3.30 7.96
CA SER A 227 -4.67 -4.28 7.64
C SER A 227 -5.49 -3.81 6.45
N ARG A 228 -5.97 -2.57 6.51
CA ARG A 228 -6.77 -1.94 5.47
C ARG A 228 -5.96 -1.72 4.19
N ALA A 229 -4.65 -1.49 4.29
CA ALA A 229 -3.80 -1.23 3.13
C ALA A 229 -3.62 -2.50 2.30
N LEU A 230 -3.40 -3.62 2.98
CA LEU A 230 -3.34 -4.91 2.33
C LEU A 230 -4.72 -5.36 1.82
N GLU A 231 -5.81 -4.98 2.49
CA GLU A 231 -7.17 -5.22 2.00
C GLU A 231 -7.47 -4.47 0.70
N ILE A 232 -7.04 -3.21 0.58
CA ILE A 232 -7.14 -2.45 -0.68
C ILE A 232 -6.39 -3.16 -1.81
N VAL A 233 -5.17 -3.68 -1.56
CA VAL A 233 -4.43 -4.43 -2.59
C VAL A 233 -5.21 -5.67 -3.03
N ARG A 234 -5.83 -6.39 -2.09
CA ARG A 234 -6.67 -7.55 -2.39
C ARG A 234 -7.91 -7.18 -3.19
N VAL A 235 -8.57 -6.10 -2.82
CA VAL A 235 -9.72 -5.59 -3.57
C VAL A 235 -9.29 -5.30 -5.00
N ILE A 236 -8.21 -4.55 -5.21
CA ILE A 236 -7.68 -4.25 -6.56
C ILE A 236 -7.40 -5.53 -7.36
N ASP A 237 -6.86 -6.57 -6.73
CA ASP A 237 -6.66 -7.86 -7.38
C ASP A 237 -7.98 -8.51 -7.85
N VAL A 238 -8.97 -8.60 -6.96
CA VAL A 238 -10.30 -9.19 -7.27
C VAL A 238 -10.99 -8.44 -8.40
N ILE A 239 -10.92 -7.12 -8.38
CA ILE A 239 -11.56 -6.22 -9.35
C ILE A 239 -11.10 -6.51 -10.75
N HIS A 240 -9.79 -6.67 -10.90
CA HIS A 240 -9.23 -6.83 -12.21
C HIS A 240 -9.23 -8.30 -12.66
N GLY A 241 -9.42 -9.27 -11.76
CA GLY A 241 -9.47 -10.70 -12.08
C GLY A 241 -10.57 -11.16 -13.05
N GLN A 242 -11.40 -10.24 -13.56
CA GLN A 242 -12.29 -10.48 -14.70
C GLN A 242 -11.53 -10.48 -16.05
N ASP A 243 -10.34 -9.88 -16.12
CA ASP A 243 -9.40 -9.95 -17.25
C ASP A 243 -8.12 -10.67 -16.81
N GLU A 244 -7.57 -11.60 -17.61
CA GLU A 244 -6.46 -12.51 -17.21
C GLU A 244 -5.09 -11.84 -16.89
N LEU A 245 -4.95 -10.51 -16.95
CA LEU A 245 -3.66 -9.79 -16.93
C LEU A 245 -3.32 -8.82 -15.77
N PRO A 246 -4.02 -8.70 -14.63
CA PRO A 246 -3.87 -7.51 -13.80
C PRO A 246 -2.91 -7.69 -12.64
N PHE A 247 -2.82 -8.91 -12.13
CA PHE A 247 -1.88 -9.25 -11.09
C PHE A 247 -0.44 -9.08 -11.57
N CYS A 248 -0.16 -9.34 -12.85
CA CYS A 248 1.11 -8.99 -13.48
C CYS A 248 1.37 -7.48 -13.42
N ARG A 249 0.37 -6.62 -13.63
CA ARG A 249 0.54 -5.16 -13.55
C ARG A 249 0.87 -4.71 -12.13
N LEU A 250 0.16 -5.24 -11.13
CA LEU A 250 0.50 -4.99 -9.72
C LEU A 250 1.95 -5.43 -9.45
N CYS A 251 2.36 -6.62 -9.86
CA CYS A 251 3.75 -7.06 -9.73
C CYS A 251 4.74 -6.10 -10.40
N HIS A 252 4.45 -5.64 -11.62
CA HIS A 252 5.30 -4.71 -12.35
C HIS A 252 5.42 -3.33 -11.68
N THR A 253 4.42 -2.93 -10.90
CA THR A 253 4.44 -1.66 -10.16
C THR A 253 5.03 -1.80 -8.76
N PHE A 254 4.56 -2.77 -7.98
CA PHE A 254 4.93 -2.94 -6.57
C PHE A 254 6.36 -3.46 -6.38
N ILE A 255 6.83 -4.36 -7.25
CA ILE A 255 8.17 -4.96 -7.08
C ILE A 255 9.27 -3.92 -7.27
N PRO A 256 9.29 -3.09 -8.34
CA PRO A 256 10.30 -2.04 -8.50
C PRO A 256 10.26 -0.99 -7.40
N LEU A 257 9.11 -0.77 -6.76
CA LEU A 257 8.96 0.16 -5.63
C LEU A 257 9.48 -0.41 -4.30
N GLY A 258 9.92 -1.68 -4.25
CA GLY A 258 10.49 -2.27 -3.03
C GLY A 258 9.44 -2.73 -2.01
N PHE A 259 8.18 -2.91 -2.43
CA PHE A 259 7.03 -3.15 -1.55
C PHE A 259 7.11 -4.39 -0.66
N VAL A 260 7.84 -5.40 -1.10
CA VAL A 260 7.96 -6.67 -0.39
C VAL A 260 8.63 -6.50 0.97
N GLU A 261 9.65 -5.64 1.08
CA GLU A 261 10.39 -5.45 2.32
C GLU A 261 9.52 -4.84 3.44
N PRO A 262 8.88 -3.67 3.27
CA PRO A 262 8.08 -3.04 4.33
C PRO A 262 6.99 -3.94 4.91
N ILE A 263 6.29 -4.70 4.05
CA ILE A 263 5.20 -5.59 4.47
C ILE A 263 5.73 -6.74 5.33
N ILE A 264 6.84 -7.34 4.92
CA ILE A 264 7.43 -8.47 5.64
C ILE A 264 8.05 -8.00 6.95
N VAL A 265 8.71 -6.84 6.95
CA VAL A 265 9.21 -6.23 8.19
C VAL A 265 8.07 -5.97 9.16
N ALA A 266 6.96 -5.39 8.69
CA ALA A 266 5.80 -5.13 9.53
C ALA A 266 5.16 -6.43 10.07
N GLY A 267 4.92 -7.42 9.21
CA GLY A 267 4.38 -8.72 9.61
C GLY A 267 5.28 -9.44 10.62
N ARG A 268 6.60 -9.40 10.43
CA ARG A 268 7.59 -9.95 11.37
C ARG A 268 7.55 -9.25 12.72
N GLN A 269 7.41 -7.93 12.74
CA GLN A 269 7.38 -7.14 13.98
C GLN A 269 6.09 -7.34 14.77
N LEU A 270 4.97 -7.57 14.08
CA LEU A 270 3.68 -7.88 14.70
C LEU A 270 3.59 -9.33 15.18
N SER A 271 4.44 -10.21 14.64
CA SER A 271 4.44 -11.63 14.96
C SER A 271 4.58 -11.89 16.48
N PRO A 272 5.58 -11.37 17.22
CA PRO A 272 5.68 -11.62 18.67
C PRO A 272 4.47 -11.13 19.48
N LEU A 273 3.83 -10.04 19.04
CA LEU A 273 2.71 -9.43 19.79
C LEU A 273 1.50 -10.36 19.85
N SER A 274 1.27 -11.14 18.79
CA SER A 274 0.17 -12.12 18.62
C SER A 274 -0.08 -13.10 19.78
N GLN A 275 0.95 -13.40 20.57
CA GLN A 275 0.86 -14.37 21.67
C GLN A 275 0.11 -13.78 22.87
N SER A 276 -0.04 -12.46 22.92
CA SER A 276 -0.68 -11.73 24.02
C SER A 276 -2.16 -11.42 23.74
N LYS A 277 -3.11 -12.34 24.04
CA LYS A 277 -4.58 -12.12 23.90
C LYS A 277 -4.96 -11.24 22.69
N VAL A 278 -4.42 -11.58 21.53
CA VAL A 278 -4.31 -10.59 20.45
C VAL A 278 -5.62 -10.36 19.71
N THR A 279 -5.79 -9.06 19.45
CA THR A 279 -6.76 -8.38 18.60
C THR A 279 -6.75 -8.99 17.19
N LEU A 280 -7.92 -9.42 16.72
CA LEU A 280 -8.22 -10.01 15.40
C LEU A 280 -7.45 -9.34 14.24
N GLU A 281 -7.20 -8.04 14.35
CA GLU A 281 -6.51 -7.18 13.40
C GLU A 281 -5.08 -7.63 13.10
N ILE A 282 -4.29 -8.10 14.08
CA ILE A 282 -2.93 -8.59 13.82
C ILE A 282 -2.98 -9.86 12.95
N ARG A 283 -3.98 -10.71 13.18
CA ARG A 283 -4.18 -11.93 12.38
C ARG A 283 -4.54 -11.57 10.95
N ILE A 284 -5.40 -10.57 10.75
CA ILE A 284 -5.76 -10.08 9.42
C ILE A 284 -4.53 -9.52 8.70
N VAL A 285 -3.68 -8.76 9.37
CA VAL A 285 -2.43 -8.26 8.77
C VAL A 285 -1.53 -9.42 8.32
N VAL A 286 -1.22 -10.35 9.22
CA VAL A 286 -0.37 -11.52 8.90
C VAL A 286 -0.97 -12.33 7.75
N TRP A 287 -2.28 -12.55 7.76
CA TRP A 287 -3.00 -13.22 6.68
C TRP A 287 -2.82 -12.48 5.36
N ASN A 288 -3.13 -11.19 5.31
CA ASN A 288 -3.02 -10.44 4.08
C ASN A 288 -1.57 -10.35 3.57
N CYS A 289 -0.56 -10.33 4.46
CA CYS A 289 0.84 -10.45 4.06
C CYS A 289 1.11 -11.80 3.35
N ILE A 290 0.62 -12.91 3.90
CA ILE A 290 0.81 -14.26 3.34
C ILE A 290 0.15 -14.36 1.97
N LEU A 291 -1.12 -13.95 1.84
CA LEU A 291 -1.84 -13.96 0.56
C LEU A 291 -1.14 -13.11 -0.49
N LEU A 292 -0.72 -11.90 -0.11
CA LEU A 292 -0.06 -10.99 -1.02
C LEU A 292 1.28 -11.56 -1.52
N ILE A 293 2.08 -12.19 -0.67
CA ILE A 293 3.33 -12.83 -1.10
C ILE A 293 3.04 -13.99 -2.06
N ASP A 294 2.06 -14.82 -1.73
CA ASP A 294 1.66 -15.95 -2.57
C ASP A 294 1.20 -15.48 -3.95
N ALA A 295 0.44 -14.39 -3.97
CA ALA A 295 0.08 -13.73 -5.20
C ALA A 295 1.35 -13.23 -5.92
N LEU A 296 2.17 -12.38 -5.29
CA LEU A 296 3.34 -11.73 -5.93
C LEU A 296 4.36 -12.74 -6.46
N CYS A 297 4.45 -13.93 -5.85
CA CYS A 297 5.30 -15.01 -6.29
C CYS A 297 4.81 -15.74 -7.57
N GLN A 298 3.56 -15.59 -7.96
CA GLN A 298 3.01 -16.16 -9.21
C GLN A 298 3.43 -15.36 -10.46
N GLY A 299 3.92 -14.13 -10.30
CA GLY A 299 4.40 -13.29 -11.39
C GLY A 299 5.78 -13.70 -11.94
N PRO A 300 6.21 -13.13 -13.09
CA PRO A 300 7.50 -13.45 -13.73
C PRO A 300 8.72 -13.16 -12.85
N SER A 301 8.59 -12.21 -11.93
CA SER A 301 9.63 -11.83 -10.95
C SER A 301 9.47 -12.55 -9.60
N GLY A 302 8.66 -13.60 -9.52
CA GLY A 302 8.30 -14.25 -8.26
C GLY A 302 9.49 -14.76 -7.42
N HIS A 303 10.59 -15.15 -8.07
CA HIS A 303 11.82 -15.54 -7.39
C HIS A 303 12.51 -14.37 -6.67
N GLN A 304 12.46 -13.15 -7.24
CA GLN A 304 13.03 -11.95 -6.61
C GLN A 304 12.17 -11.54 -5.41
N VAL A 305 10.84 -11.56 -5.58
CA VAL A 305 9.88 -11.34 -4.49
C VAL A 305 10.17 -12.28 -3.34
N LEU A 306 10.26 -13.58 -3.63
CA LEU A 306 10.48 -14.60 -2.63
C LEU A 306 11.81 -14.40 -1.90
N ARG A 307 12.87 -14.05 -2.64
CA ARG A 307 14.18 -13.74 -2.07
C ARG A 307 14.10 -12.57 -1.09
N THR A 308 13.53 -11.45 -1.53
CA THR A 308 13.34 -10.26 -0.68
C THR A 308 12.51 -10.61 0.54
N ALA A 309 11.42 -11.37 0.37
CA ALA A 309 10.58 -11.78 1.49
C ALA A 309 11.34 -12.67 2.50
N ILE A 310 12.15 -13.64 2.03
CA ILE A 310 12.97 -14.48 2.91
C ILE A 310 13.97 -13.63 3.69
N GLN A 311 14.67 -12.72 3.02
CA GLN A 311 15.69 -11.85 3.65
C GLN A 311 15.11 -10.96 4.75
N HIS A 312 13.84 -10.59 4.64
CA HIS A 312 13.16 -9.73 5.62
C HIS A 312 12.35 -10.49 6.67
N GLY A 313 12.25 -11.81 6.57
CA GLY A 313 11.69 -12.67 7.62
C GLY A 313 10.37 -13.35 7.30
N LEU A 314 10.09 -13.65 6.03
CA LEU A 314 8.92 -14.45 5.62
C LEU A 314 8.77 -15.74 6.44
N LEU A 315 9.86 -16.46 6.72
CA LEU A 315 9.78 -17.69 7.51
C LEU A 315 9.29 -17.45 8.94
N HIS A 316 9.60 -16.28 9.54
CA HIS A 316 9.07 -15.91 10.85
C HIS A 316 7.56 -15.73 10.77
N ILE A 317 7.06 -15.02 9.76
CA ILE A 317 5.63 -14.78 9.53
C ILE A 317 4.88 -16.10 9.30
N LEU A 318 5.46 -17.04 8.55
CA LEU A 318 4.83 -18.34 8.31
C LEU A 318 4.73 -19.17 9.60
N VAL A 319 5.80 -19.24 10.40
CA VAL A 319 5.77 -19.99 11.68
C VAL A 319 4.82 -19.32 12.67
N ALA A 320 4.87 -18.00 12.74
CA ALA A 320 3.96 -17.14 13.48
C ALA A 320 2.49 -17.41 13.13
N GLY A 321 2.10 -17.23 11.86
CA GLY A 321 0.73 -17.44 11.39
C GLY A 321 0.24 -18.86 11.67
N ALA A 322 1.12 -19.85 11.52
CA ALA A 322 0.81 -21.24 11.77
C ALA A 322 0.72 -21.64 13.24
N THR A 323 1.15 -20.81 14.20
CA THR A 323 1.06 -21.17 15.63
C THR A 323 -0.16 -20.57 16.32
N TRP A 324 -0.80 -19.54 15.76
CA TRP A 324 -1.82 -18.76 16.49
C TRP A 324 -3.17 -18.64 15.81
N ILE A 325 -3.22 -18.87 14.50
CA ILE A 325 -4.46 -18.81 13.75
C ILE A 325 -5.00 -20.25 13.77
N PRO A 326 -6.19 -20.50 14.36
CA PRO A 326 -6.95 -21.68 13.95
C PRO A 326 -7.12 -21.49 12.45
N LEU A 327 -6.33 -22.22 11.69
CA LEU A 327 -6.19 -21.93 10.26
C LEU A 327 -7.56 -22.14 9.65
N ASP A 328 -8.17 -21.04 9.23
CA ASP A 328 -9.16 -21.11 8.18
C ASP A 328 -8.55 -21.98 7.07
N GLU A 329 -9.35 -22.89 6.54
CA GLU A 329 -8.89 -23.87 5.55
C GLU A 329 -8.20 -23.17 4.38
N GLU A 330 -8.68 -21.99 3.97
CA GLU A 330 -8.10 -21.16 2.92
C GLU A 330 -6.68 -20.69 3.26
N ILE A 331 -6.46 -20.19 4.48
CA ILE A 331 -5.14 -19.71 4.93
C ILE A 331 -4.18 -20.89 5.05
N GLY A 332 -4.64 -21.99 5.65
CA GLY A 332 -3.85 -23.22 5.77
C GLY A 332 -3.41 -23.74 4.40
N ASN A 333 -4.31 -23.74 3.42
CA ASN A 333 -4.03 -24.07 2.03
C ASN A 333 -3.00 -23.14 1.38
N THR A 334 -3.17 -21.83 1.55
CA THR A 334 -2.24 -20.80 1.04
C THR A 334 -0.84 -21.02 1.62
N MET A 335 -0.72 -21.17 2.93
CA MET A 335 0.58 -21.40 3.58
C MET A 335 1.22 -22.71 3.13
N ARG A 336 0.44 -23.79 3.02
CA ARG A 336 0.91 -25.07 2.47
C ARG A 336 1.45 -24.91 1.07
N ARG A 337 0.73 -24.19 0.19
CA ARG A 337 1.16 -23.89 -1.17
C ARG A 337 2.47 -23.12 -1.18
N ILE A 338 2.60 -22.04 -0.41
CA ILE A 338 3.85 -21.27 -0.32
C ILE A 338 5.01 -22.19 0.12
N ILE A 339 4.81 -23.02 1.15
CA ILE A 339 5.89 -23.88 1.67
C ILE A 339 6.26 -24.99 0.67
N ARG A 340 5.26 -25.72 0.17
CA ARG A 340 5.45 -26.91 -0.66
C ARG A 340 5.79 -26.56 -2.10
N ASP A 341 5.08 -25.59 -2.68
CA ASP A 341 5.10 -25.33 -4.12
C ASP A 341 6.02 -24.14 -4.47
N LEU A 342 6.29 -23.22 -3.53
CA LEU A 342 7.22 -22.11 -3.74
C LEU A 342 8.56 -22.34 -3.02
N LEU A 343 8.59 -22.41 -1.69
CA LEU A 343 9.84 -22.46 -0.93
C LEU A 343 10.65 -23.74 -1.17
N THR A 344 9.98 -24.90 -1.21
CA THR A 344 10.67 -26.19 -1.33
C THR A 344 11.42 -26.34 -2.66
N PRO A 345 10.83 -26.06 -3.84
CA PRO A 345 11.57 -26.09 -5.10
C PRO A 345 12.70 -25.06 -5.12
N MET A 346 12.50 -23.90 -4.50
CA MET A 346 13.44 -22.77 -4.58
C MET A 346 14.76 -22.99 -3.83
N THR A 347 14.80 -23.96 -2.91
CA THR A 347 16.05 -24.36 -2.25
C THR A 347 17.10 -24.96 -3.20
N ILE A 348 16.77 -25.27 -4.47
CA ILE A 348 17.78 -25.68 -5.47
C ILE A 348 18.65 -24.50 -5.94
N PHE A 349 18.15 -23.27 -5.82
CA PHE A 349 18.88 -22.08 -6.26
C PHE A 349 19.88 -21.65 -5.19
N TYR A 350 21.16 -21.61 -5.55
CA TYR A 350 22.25 -21.29 -4.62
C TYR A 350 22.00 -20.00 -3.82
N HIS A 351 21.60 -18.91 -4.47
CA HIS A 351 21.42 -17.62 -3.82
C HIS A 351 20.26 -17.64 -2.80
N LEU A 352 19.13 -18.25 -3.16
CA LEU A 352 18.00 -18.44 -2.25
C LEU A 352 18.35 -19.41 -1.12
N LEU A 353 19.14 -20.45 -1.39
CA LEU A 353 19.58 -21.40 -0.37
C LEU A 353 20.49 -20.75 0.68
N VAL A 354 21.34 -19.80 0.29
CA VAL A 354 22.15 -18.97 1.21
C VAL A 354 21.25 -18.09 2.07
N ASP A 355 20.26 -17.41 1.47
CA ASP A 355 19.32 -16.56 2.21
C ASP A 355 18.46 -17.41 3.19
N LEU A 356 17.99 -18.58 2.74
CA LEU A 356 17.23 -19.53 3.56
C LEU A 356 18.07 -20.11 4.70
N ARG A 357 19.37 -20.36 4.50
CA ARG A 357 20.27 -20.80 5.59
C ARG A 357 20.22 -19.82 6.76
N LYS A 358 20.36 -18.53 6.46
CA LYS A 358 20.32 -17.46 7.45
C LYS A 358 18.95 -17.39 8.12
N ALA A 359 17.89 -17.26 7.33
CA ALA A 359 16.52 -17.13 7.82
C ALA A 359 16.07 -18.35 8.66
N TYR A 360 16.45 -19.57 8.25
CA TYR A 360 16.16 -20.80 8.99
C TYR A 360 17.00 -20.91 10.28
N GLY A 361 18.25 -20.41 10.26
CA GLY A 361 19.09 -20.35 11.45
C GLY A 361 18.50 -19.48 12.58
N GLU A 362 17.85 -18.38 12.22
CA GLU A 362 17.14 -17.49 13.15
C GLU A 362 15.92 -18.15 13.81
N LEU A 363 15.37 -19.23 13.23
CA LEU A 363 14.19 -19.93 13.74
C LEU A 363 14.49 -21.11 14.66
N LYS A 364 15.77 -21.42 14.93
CA LYS A 364 16.15 -22.59 15.72
C LYS A 364 15.49 -22.62 17.10
N ASP A 365 15.27 -21.46 17.71
CA ASP A 365 14.71 -21.32 19.05
C ASP A 365 13.17 -21.35 19.08
N VAL A 366 12.51 -21.22 17.93
CA VAL A 366 11.03 -21.22 17.84
C VAL A 366 10.46 -22.64 17.95
N GLY A 367 11.31 -23.66 17.99
CA GLY A 367 10.91 -25.05 18.27
C GLY A 367 9.95 -25.58 17.22
N LEU A 368 10.38 -25.76 15.96
CA LEU A 368 9.49 -26.17 14.86
C LEU A 368 8.84 -27.55 15.02
N ASP A 369 9.32 -28.35 15.99
CA ASP A 369 8.68 -29.59 16.44
C ASP A 369 7.43 -29.33 17.30
N THR A 370 7.07 -28.07 17.56
CA THR A 370 5.94 -27.66 18.40
C THR A 370 4.62 -27.48 17.65
N PHE A 371 4.59 -27.61 16.31
CA PHE A 371 3.31 -27.61 15.61
C PHE A 371 2.47 -28.81 16.10
N PRO A 372 1.23 -28.59 16.58
CA PRO A 372 0.36 -29.68 16.99
C PRO A 372 0.13 -30.68 15.86
N GLU A 373 -0.15 -31.93 16.21
CA GLU A 373 -0.16 -33.02 15.22
C GLU A 373 -1.22 -32.87 14.13
N ASP A 374 -2.31 -32.20 14.47
CA ASP A 374 -3.47 -31.91 13.64
C ASP A 374 -3.30 -30.68 12.73
N TYR A 375 -2.18 -29.95 12.82
CA TYR A 375 -1.95 -28.78 11.97
C TYR A 375 -1.67 -29.17 10.53
N GLN A 376 -2.53 -28.72 9.61
CA GLN A 376 -2.43 -28.99 8.17
C GLN A 376 -1.06 -28.62 7.58
N ILE A 377 -0.40 -27.58 8.11
CA ILE A 377 0.89 -27.10 7.60
C ILE A 377 2.09 -27.97 8.01
N ARG A 378 1.91 -28.87 9.00
CA ARG A 378 2.99 -29.68 9.58
C ARG A 378 3.69 -30.55 8.54
N GLU A 379 2.90 -31.17 7.65
CA GLU A 379 3.43 -32.03 6.58
C GLU A 379 4.29 -31.24 5.59
N ALA A 380 3.75 -30.13 5.06
CA ALA A 380 4.45 -29.26 4.13
C ALA A 380 5.74 -28.69 4.73
N TRP A 381 5.68 -28.24 5.99
CA TRP A 381 6.84 -27.73 6.71
C TRP A 381 7.91 -28.80 6.97
N SER A 382 7.49 -30.00 7.34
CA SER A 382 8.41 -31.14 7.53
C SER A 382 9.11 -31.51 6.23
N GLY A 383 8.37 -31.56 5.12
CA GLY A 383 8.93 -31.80 3.79
C GLY A 383 9.93 -30.72 3.38
N PHE A 384 9.56 -29.45 3.56
CA PHE A 384 10.43 -28.30 3.28
C PHE A 384 11.73 -28.36 4.10
N THR A 385 11.65 -28.56 5.42
CA THR A 385 12.82 -28.55 6.29
C THR A 385 13.74 -29.75 6.05
N ALA A 386 13.19 -30.93 5.78
CA ALA A 386 13.97 -32.10 5.39
C ALA A 386 14.77 -31.81 4.10
N ALA A 387 14.10 -31.27 3.08
CA ALA A 387 14.72 -30.93 1.80
C ALA A 387 15.76 -29.81 1.95
N LEU A 388 15.47 -28.78 2.74
CA LEU A 388 16.40 -27.70 3.06
C LEU A 388 17.67 -28.23 3.75
N ARG A 389 17.55 -29.11 4.75
CA ARG A 389 18.71 -29.70 5.45
C ARG A 389 19.61 -30.50 4.51
N VAL A 390 19.04 -31.29 3.61
CA VAL A 390 19.81 -32.02 2.58
C VAL A 390 20.60 -31.05 1.71
N ARG A 391 19.92 -30.02 1.19
CA ARG A 391 20.54 -29.01 0.30
C ARG A 391 21.58 -28.16 1.02
N LEU A 392 21.37 -27.82 2.29
CA LEU A 392 22.36 -27.11 3.10
C LEU A 392 23.63 -27.93 3.32
N ARG A 393 23.53 -29.26 3.51
CA ARG A 393 24.72 -30.14 3.56
C ARG A 393 25.49 -30.13 2.24
N HIS A 394 24.80 -30.15 1.10
CA HIS A 394 25.46 -30.03 -0.20
C HIS A 394 26.12 -28.66 -0.37
N LEU A 395 25.47 -27.59 0.08
CA LEU A 395 26.06 -26.25 0.08
C LEU A 395 27.29 -26.18 0.99
N ASP A 396 27.26 -26.80 2.18
CA ASP A 396 28.41 -26.87 3.09
C ASP A 396 29.56 -27.67 2.49
N HIS A 397 29.27 -28.82 1.85
CA HIS A 397 30.28 -29.58 1.13
C HIS A 397 30.88 -28.78 -0.02
N PHE A 398 30.06 -28.09 -0.81
CA PHE A 398 30.49 -27.22 -1.90
C PHE A 398 31.32 -26.02 -1.42
N CYS A 399 31.03 -25.48 -0.23
CA CYS A 399 31.77 -24.38 0.38
C CYS A 399 32.92 -24.81 1.29
N SER A 400 33.08 -26.12 1.54
CA SER A 400 34.14 -26.66 2.39
C SER A 400 35.52 -26.36 1.78
N PRO A 401 36.53 -25.99 2.58
CA PRO A 401 37.89 -25.76 2.11
C PRO A 401 38.65 -27.05 1.74
N GLU A 402 37.96 -28.20 1.60
CA GLU A 402 38.51 -29.41 0.98
C GLU A 402 39.17 -29.08 -0.39
N PRO A 403 40.18 -29.86 -0.83
CA PRO A 403 41.07 -29.48 -1.92
C PRO A 403 40.26 -28.99 -3.12
N ARG A 404 40.35 -27.67 -3.30
CA ARG A 404 39.48 -26.86 -4.15
C ARG A 404 39.35 -27.54 -5.49
N HIS A 405 38.12 -27.82 -5.90
CA HIS A 405 37.83 -28.47 -7.18
C HIS A 405 38.66 -27.78 -8.25
N GLN A 406 39.65 -28.47 -8.78
CA GLN A 406 40.44 -27.92 -9.87
C GLN A 406 39.46 -27.63 -11.01
N GLY A 407 39.47 -26.40 -11.49
CA GLY A 407 38.64 -25.96 -12.59
C GLY A 407 39.45 -25.95 -13.88
N LEU A 408 38.84 -26.47 -14.95
CA LEU A 408 39.40 -26.37 -16.29
C LEU A 408 39.07 -25.00 -16.88
N CYS A 409 40.07 -24.37 -17.51
CA CYS A 409 39.84 -23.20 -18.36
C CYS A 409 38.90 -23.56 -19.51
N ALA A 410 37.85 -22.75 -19.73
CA ALA A 410 36.86 -22.97 -20.78
C ALA A 410 37.40 -22.72 -22.20
N ASN A 411 38.61 -22.16 -22.35
CA ASN A 411 39.26 -22.11 -23.66
C ASN A 411 39.77 -23.52 -24.02
N PRO A 412 39.20 -24.18 -25.05
CA PRO A 412 39.55 -25.57 -25.41
C PRO A 412 41.03 -25.72 -25.80
N GLU A 413 41.68 -24.65 -26.27
CA GLU A 413 43.11 -24.66 -26.61
C GLU A 413 44.02 -24.52 -25.38
N CYS A 414 43.49 -24.07 -24.24
CA CYS A 414 44.29 -23.82 -23.03
C CYS A 414 44.47 -25.09 -22.20
N GLY A 415 43.38 -25.79 -21.89
CA GLY A 415 43.39 -27.01 -21.07
C GLY A 415 43.93 -26.83 -19.64
N CYS A 416 44.20 -25.60 -19.20
CA CYS A 416 44.81 -25.36 -17.90
C CYS A 416 43.87 -25.74 -16.76
N LEU A 417 44.38 -26.57 -15.86
CA LEU A 417 43.71 -27.05 -14.67
C LEU A 417 44.27 -26.28 -13.47
N VAL A 418 43.54 -25.27 -13.01
CA VAL A 418 43.95 -24.42 -11.89
C VAL A 418 42.95 -24.53 -10.76
N ASP A 419 43.28 -23.95 -9.63
CA ASP A 419 42.30 -23.71 -8.59
C ASP A 419 41.09 -22.95 -9.17
N ARG A 420 39.88 -23.43 -8.90
CA ARG A 420 38.66 -22.76 -9.38
C ARG A 420 38.56 -21.33 -8.86
N THR A 421 39.18 -20.98 -7.73
CA THR A 421 39.24 -19.58 -7.24
C THR A 421 40.10 -18.67 -8.11
N ASP A 422 41.06 -19.24 -8.85
CA ASP A 422 41.96 -18.50 -9.72
C ASP A 422 41.35 -18.30 -11.13
N LEU A 423 40.25 -18.99 -11.42
CA LEU A 423 39.49 -18.79 -12.65
C LEU A 423 38.62 -17.54 -12.57
N ARG A 424 38.62 -16.77 -13.65
CA ARG A 424 37.80 -15.58 -13.86
C ARG A 424 36.57 -15.92 -14.68
N ARG A 425 35.40 -15.43 -14.28
CA ARG A 425 34.17 -15.56 -15.07
C ARG A 425 34.23 -14.71 -16.33
N CYS A 426 33.58 -15.16 -17.40
CA CYS A 426 33.29 -14.30 -18.56
C CYS A 426 32.67 -12.98 -18.08
N SER A 427 33.14 -11.87 -18.62
CA SER A 427 32.65 -10.53 -18.27
C SER A 427 31.24 -10.23 -18.79
N ALA A 428 30.71 -11.05 -19.71
CA ALA A 428 29.37 -10.89 -20.28
C ALA A 428 28.35 -11.84 -19.62
N CYS A 429 28.40 -13.15 -19.91
CA CYS A 429 27.41 -14.11 -19.39
C CYS A 429 27.69 -14.64 -17.97
N HIS A 430 28.90 -14.46 -17.45
CA HIS A 430 29.36 -15.01 -16.17
C HIS A 430 29.25 -16.55 -15.99
N SER A 431 28.91 -17.30 -17.04
CA SER A 431 28.64 -18.75 -16.96
C SER A 431 29.88 -19.62 -17.18
N VAL A 432 30.82 -19.18 -18.02
CA VAL A 432 32.09 -19.87 -18.29
C VAL A 432 33.27 -19.23 -17.55
N LEU A 433 34.26 -20.06 -17.24
CA LEU A 433 35.41 -19.72 -16.40
C LEU A 433 36.72 -19.82 -17.20
N TYR A 434 37.60 -18.84 -17.06
CA TYR A 434 38.87 -18.74 -17.78
C TYR A 434 40.02 -18.52 -16.81
N CYS A 435 41.19 -19.09 -17.05
CA CYS A 435 42.38 -18.82 -16.25
C CYS A 435 42.93 -17.39 -16.43
N GLY A 436 42.47 -16.66 -17.46
CA GLY A 436 42.92 -15.31 -17.78
C GLY A 436 42.07 -14.64 -18.87
N LYS A 437 42.28 -13.33 -19.05
CA LYS A 437 41.56 -12.52 -20.05
C LYS A 437 41.91 -12.97 -21.48
N GLU A 438 43.13 -13.45 -21.67
CA GLU A 438 43.68 -13.93 -22.94
C GLU A 438 42.89 -15.15 -23.42
N CYS A 439 42.63 -16.11 -22.53
CA CYS A 439 41.82 -17.28 -22.83
C CYS A 439 40.35 -16.93 -23.09
N GLN A 440 39.82 -15.94 -22.38
CA GLN A 440 38.48 -15.42 -22.68
C GLN A 440 38.44 -14.83 -24.10
N ILE A 441 39.41 -14.00 -24.51
CA ILE A 441 39.45 -13.39 -25.84
C ILE A 441 39.53 -14.45 -26.95
N VAL A 442 40.36 -15.48 -26.76
CA VAL A 442 40.50 -16.59 -27.73
C VAL A 442 39.18 -17.35 -27.85
N HIS A 443 38.63 -17.81 -26.73
CA HIS A 443 37.35 -18.55 -26.74
C HIS A 443 36.18 -17.69 -27.26
N TRP A 444 36.17 -16.39 -26.95
CA TRP A 444 35.20 -15.43 -27.47
C TRP A 444 35.18 -15.41 -28.99
N ARG A 445 36.37 -15.38 -29.62
CA ARG A 445 36.51 -15.36 -31.08
C ARG A 445 36.25 -16.71 -31.72
N SER A 446 36.49 -17.82 -31.02
CA SER A 446 36.35 -19.17 -31.57
C SER A 446 34.93 -19.75 -31.48
N GLY A 447 33.95 -18.99 -30.98
CA GLY A 447 32.54 -19.37 -31.04
C GLY A 447 31.73 -19.00 -29.79
N HIS A 448 32.38 -18.75 -28.64
CA HIS A 448 31.64 -18.44 -27.42
C HIS A 448 30.73 -17.21 -27.60
N ARG A 449 31.14 -16.22 -28.40
CA ARG A 449 30.33 -15.02 -28.71
C ARG A 449 28.92 -15.32 -29.19
N GLU A 450 28.70 -16.42 -29.92
CA GLU A 450 27.39 -16.79 -30.46
C GLU A 450 26.48 -17.43 -29.40
N THR A 451 27.09 -18.05 -28.40
CA THR A 451 26.41 -18.80 -27.32
C THR A 451 26.36 -18.05 -25.98
N CYS A 452 27.11 -16.95 -25.87
CA CYS A 452 27.19 -16.10 -24.69
C CYS A 452 25.96 -15.23 -24.59
#